data_AF-A0A2V5TXU2-F1
#
_entry.id   AF-A0A2V5TXU2-F1
#
_cell.length_a   1.000
_cell.length_b   1.000
_cell.length_c   1.000
_cell.angle_alpha   90.00
_cell.angle_beta   90.00
_cell.angle_gamma   90.00
#
_symmetry.space_group_name_H-M   'P 1'
#
loop_
_entity.id
_entity.type
_entity.pdbx_description
1 polymer ?
#
loop_
_entity_poly.entity_id
_entity_poly.type
_entity_poly.pdbx_seq_one_letter_code
_entity_poly.pdbx_strand_id
1 'polypeptide(L)'
;MRCVYAESQPYNGDTAIVDTATHKIVLLLDPNWTLDRVKLVWSPDSQRVAYFAQKGAFNPSGAMRVFSRRDSLFNEIALPDLPSPKLPTNATAGSDADTSTRIEPIRWSGSRDLLLEKELLNPGWGRAALKITLGFDQQNQPSIRSAEQEKVSIIDYFLLLPPENFEGPPSEWLRMARGRDFFPCDRP
;
A
#
# COMPACT_ATOMS: atom_id res chain seq x y z
N MET A 1 17.23 38.58 -10.89
CA MET A 1 17.84 37.62 -9.94
C MET A 1 17.16 36.28 -10.20
N ARG A 2 17.86 35.29 -10.76
CA ARG A 2 17.29 33.96 -11.06
C ARG A 2 17.39 33.10 -9.81
N CYS A 3 16.26 32.77 -9.20
CA CYS A 3 16.21 31.68 -8.23
C CYS A 3 16.39 30.37 -8.99
N VAL A 4 17.60 29.81 -8.94
CA VAL A 4 17.84 28.41 -9.30
C VAL A 4 17.59 27.61 -8.02
N TYR A 5 16.32 27.36 -7.72
CA TYR A 5 15.95 26.34 -6.76
C TYR A 5 15.96 25.01 -7.52
N ALA A 6 16.94 24.16 -7.25
CA ALA A 6 16.80 22.75 -7.59
C ALA A 6 15.76 22.18 -6.60
N GLU A 7 14.53 21.94 -7.06
CA GLU A 7 13.43 21.42 -6.23
C GLU A 7 13.63 19.97 -5.75
N SER A 8 14.72 19.31 -6.12
CA SER A 8 15.04 17.98 -5.62
C SER A 8 16.08 18.06 -4.51
N GLN A 9 15.71 17.62 -3.31
CA GLN A 9 16.69 17.19 -2.31
C GLN A 9 17.69 16.24 -2.99
N PRO A 10 19.01 16.48 -2.91
CA PRO A 10 20.00 15.70 -3.66
C PRO A 10 20.11 14.23 -3.19
N TYR A 11 19.46 13.90 -2.07
CA TYR A 11 19.43 12.56 -1.51
C TYR A 11 17.97 12.13 -1.39
N ASN A 12 17.54 11.18 -2.22
CA ASN A 12 16.43 10.31 -1.82
C ASN A 12 16.94 9.57 -0.58
N GLY A 13 16.46 9.93 0.61
CA GLY A 13 16.95 9.32 1.84
C GLY A 13 16.78 7.80 1.81
N ASP A 14 17.82 7.05 2.19
CA ASP A 14 17.72 5.60 2.34
C ASP A 14 16.68 5.27 3.43
N THR A 15 15.77 4.34 3.13
CA THR A 15 14.87 3.81 4.15
C THR A 15 15.53 2.61 4.82
N ALA A 16 15.84 2.76 6.11
CA ALA A 16 16.60 1.77 6.87
C ALA A 16 16.08 1.60 8.30
N ILE A 17 16.31 0.42 8.88
CA ILE A 17 16.25 0.20 10.32
C ILE A 17 17.67 0.41 10.87
N VAL A 18 17.79 1.23 11.90
CA VAL A 18 19.06 1.62 12.51
C VAL A 18 19.06 1.23 13.99
N ASP A 19 20.16 0.64 14.45
CA ASP A 19 20.41 0.45 15.88
C ASP A 19 20.81 1.79 16.51
N THR A 20 20.05 2.27 17.48
CA THR A 20 20.21 3.62 18.03
C THR A 20 21.42 3.77 18.95
N ALA A 21 21.92 2.68 19.54
CA ALA A 21 23.10 2.74 20.41
C ALA A 21 24.39 2.86 19.59
N THR A 22 24.49 2.08 18.51
CA THR A 22 25.67 2.00 17.66
C THR A 22 25.60 2.88 16.41
N HIS A 23 24.41 3.41 16.11
CA HIS A 23 24.09 4.16 14.89
C HIS A 23 24.35 3.36 13.60
N LYS A 24 24.40 2.02 13.70
CA LYS A 24 24.62 1.14 12.55
C LYS A 24 23.30 0.78 11.88
N ILE A 25 23.29 0.82 10.56
CA ILE A 25 22.19 0.28 9.76
C ILE A 25 22.16 -1.24 9.95
N VAL A 26 21.03 -1.76 10.42
CA VAL A 26 20.80 -3.21 10.63
C VAL A 26 19.95 -3.83 9.53
N LEU A 27 19.18 -3.02 8.81
CA LEU A 27 18.43 -3.45 7.63
C LEU A 27 18.22 -2.27 6.66
N LEU A 28 18.57 -2.46 5.39
CA LEU A 28 18.17 -1.58 4.29
C LEU A 28 16.84 -2.11 3.71
N LEU A 29 15.81 -1.26 3.67
CA LEU A 29 14.47 -1.67 3.27
C LEU A 29 14.26 -1.54 1.76
N ASP A 30 14.58 -0.39 1.16
CA ASP A 30 14.60 -0.21 -0.29
C ASP A 30 15.50 0.98 -0.68
N PRO A 31 16.78 0.76 -1.05
CA PRO A 31 17.73 1.84 -1.34
C PRO A 31 17.52 2.52 -2.70
N ASN A 32 16.66 1.98 -3.56
CA ASN A 32 16.55 2.40 -4.98
C ASN A 32 15.18 2.99 -5.35
N TRP A 33 14.30 3.25 -4.38
CA TRP A 33 12.94 3.69 -4.65
C TRP A 33 12.75 5.16 -4.28
N THR A 34 12.24 5.96 -5.21
CA THR A 34 11.55 7.22 -4.88
C THR A 34 10.19 6.83 -4.31
N LEU A 35 10.10 6.80 -2.98
CA LEU A 35 8.95 6.28 -2.25
C LEU A 35 7.87 7.35 -2.13
N ASP A 36 6.67 7.05 -2.61
CA ASP A 36 5.50 7.94 -2.44
C ASP A 36 4.74 7.59 -1.15
N ARG A 37 4.69 6.29 -0.80
CA ARG A 37 4.08 5.79 0.43
C ARG A 37 4.93 4.69 1.03
N VAL A 38 5.14 4.78 2.33
CA VAL A 38 5.86 3.79 3.13
C VAL A 38 5.05 3.49 4.38
N LYS A 39 4.99 2.22 4.76
CA LYS A 39 4.39 1.79 6.02
C LYS A 39 5.22 0.70 6.65
N LEU A 40 5.42 0.81 7.95
CA LEU A 40 6.18 -0.15 8.73
C LEU A 40 5.41 -0.47 10.01
N VAL A 41 5.22 -1.76 10.29
CA VAL A 41 4.39 -2.24 11.39
C VAL A 41 5.13 -3.36 12.14
N TRP A 42 5.43 -3.12 13.41
CA TRP A 42 6.10 -4.08 14.30
C TRP A 42 5.11 -5.02 14.98
N SER A 43 5.52 -6.28 15.16
CA SER A 43 4.84 -7.18 16.09
C SER A 43 5.01 -6.69 17.53
N PRO A 44 4.06 -6.97 18.44
CA PRO A 44 4.14 -6.50 19.83
C PRO A 44 5.39 -6.96 20.58
N ASP A 45 5.92 -8.14 20.25
CA ASP A 45 7.17 -8.68 20.83
C ASP A 45 8.45 -8.19 20.13
N SER A 46 8.32 -7.30 19.15
CA SER A 46 9.42 -6.77 18.33
C SER A 46 10.25 -7.84 17.61
N GLN A 47 9.73 -9.06 17.48
CA GLN A 47 10.40 -10.16 16.79
C GLN A 47 10.13 -10.17 15.29
N ARG A 48 9.12 -9.43 14.81
CA ARG A 48 8.80 -9.33 13.39
C ARG A 48 8.42 -7.91 13.00
N VAL A 49 8.68 -7.57 11.75
CA VAL A 49 8.28 -6.29 11.16
C VAL A 49 7.75 -6.54 9.76
N ALA A 50 6.59 -5.95 9.47
CA ALA A 50 6.02 -5.90 8.14
C ALA A 50 6.28 -4.52 7.54
N TYR A 51 6.76 -4.50 6.32
CA TYR A 51 7.11 -3.30 5.58
C TYR A 51 6.35 -3.27 4.26
N PHE A 52 5.89 -2.08 3.89
CA PHE A 52 5.30 -1.80 2.60
C PHE A 52 5.90 -0.53 2.04
N ALA A 53 6.23 -0.60 0.75
CA ALA A 53 6.67 0.52 -0.06
C ALA A 53 5.83 0.57 -1.33
N GLN A 54 5.47 1.78 -1.75
CA GLN A 54 4.84 2.03 -3.03
C GLN A 54 5.64 3.06 -3.82
N LYS A 55 5.95 2.69 -5.06
CA LYS A 55 6.53 3.59 -6.06
C LYS A 55 5.45 4.06 -7.03
N GLY A 56 5.38 5.37 -7.26
CA GLY A 56 4.52 5.99 -8.26
C GLY A 56 3.09 6.21 -7.76
N ALA A 57 2.63 7.47 -7.82
CA ALA A 57 1.24 7.83 -7.55
C ALA A 57 0.26 7.35 -8.65
N PHE A 58 0.71 7.28 -9.91
CA PHE A 58 -0.14 7.04 -11.08
C PHE A 58 -0.10 5.59 -11.61
N ASN A 59 1.04 4.89 -11.43
CA ASN A 59 1.19 3.46 -11.75
C ASN A 59 1.81 2.77 -10.52
N PRO A 60 0.98 2.47 -9.51
CA PRO A 60 1.46 2.03 -8.22
C PRO A 60 2.05 0.62 -8.30
N SER A 61 3.37 0.52 -8.18
CA SER A 61 4.05 -0.76 -7.91
C SER A 61 4.37 -0.80 -6.43
N GLY A 62 3.64 -1.65 -5.70
CA GLY A 62 3.84 -1.87 -4.27
C GLY A 62 4.65 -3.14 -4.00
N ALA A 63 5.55 -3.10 -3.04
CA ALA A 63 6.19 -4.28 -2.48
C ALA A 63 5.85 -4.39 -0.99
N MET A 64 5.49 -5.59 -0.55
CA MET A 64 5.26 -5.91 0.85
C MET A 64 6.23 -7.01 1.26
N ARG A 65 6.96 -6.77 2.35
CA ARG A 65 8.00 -7.66 2.87
C ARG A 65 7.80 -7.85 4.36
N VAL A 66 8.14 -9.02 4.88
CA VAL A 66 8.10 -9.30 6.31
C VAL A 66 9.48 -9.80 6.73
N PHE A 67 10.00 -9.28 7.83
CA PHE A 67 11.28 -9.69 8.38
C PHE A 67 11.08 -10.25 9.78
N SER A 68 11.76 -11.36 10.08
CA SER A 68 12.00 -11.81 11.45
C SER A 68 13.27 -11.19 11.98
N ARG A 69 13.23 -10.75 13.24
CA ARG A 69 14.37 -10.25 13.98
C ARG A 69 14.88 -11.37 14.88
N ARG A 70 16.19 -11.58 14.86
CA ARG A 70 16.91 -12.36 15.87
C ARG A 70 18.12 -11.52 16.27
N ASP A 71 18.08 -10.96 17.47
CA ASP A 71 19.07 -9.99 17.97
C ASP A 71 19.20 -8.76 17.07
N SER A 72 20.35 -8.57 16.41
CA SER A 72 20.63 -7.49 15.46
C SER A 72 20.45 -7.90 14.00
N LEU A 73 20.02 -9.14 13.73
CA LEU A 73 19.85 -9.69 12.40
C LEU A 73 18.38 -9.70 11.98
N PHE A 74 18.13 -9.28 10.75
CA PHE A 74 16.83 -9.34 10.10
C PHE A 74 16.86 -10.34 8.96
N ASN A 75 16.01 -11.36 9.03
CA ASN A 75 15.85 -12.34 7.97
C ASN A 75 14.48 -12.17 7.33
N GLU A 76 14.47 -11.96 6.02
CA GLU A 76 13.23 -11.86 5.25
C GLU A 76 12.48 -13.20 5.26
N ILE A 77 11.17 -13.12 5.43
CA ILE A 77 10.25 -14.26 5.41
C ILE A 77 9.51 -14.21 4.08
N ALA A 78 9.64 -15.26 3.28
CA ALA A 78 8.88 -15.42 2.05
C ALA A 78 7.39 -15.54 2.38
N LEU A 79 6.56 -14.71 1.74
CA LEU A 79 5.11 -14.76 1.89
C LEU A 79 4.54 -15.94 1.09
N PRO A 80 3.43 -16.54 1.55
CA PRO A 80 2.74 -17.56 0.77
C PRO A 80 2.00 -16.90 -0.40
N ASP A 81 1.58 -17.69 -1.37
CA ASP A 81 0.72 -17.21 -2.45
C ASP A 81 -0.61 -16.69 -1.89
N LEU A 82 -0.80 -15.38 -1.97
CA LEU A 82 -1.98 -14.72 -1.41
C LEU A 82 -3.17 -14.82 -2.38
N PRO A 83 -4.37 -15.21 -1.90
CA PRO A 83 -5.57 -15.23 -2.72
C PRO A 83 -5.84 -13.85 -3.32
N SER A 84 -6.46 -13.79 -4.48
CA SER A 84 -6.85 -12.53 -5.13
C SER A 84 -8.32 -12.20 -4.82
N PRO A 85 -8.66 -10.93 -4.51
CA PRO A 85 -10.05 -10.54 -4.38
C PRO A 85 -10.79 -10.75 -5.69
N LYS A 86 -12.10 -11.01 -5.60
CA LYS A 86 -12.96 -11.13 -6.77
C LYS A 86 -13.48 -9.75 -7.15
N LEU A 87 -13.19 -9.30 -8.37
CA LEU A 87 -13.78 -8.08 -8.91
C LEU A 87 -15.29 -8.25 -9.12
N PRO A 88 -16.08 -7.18 -8.97
CA PRO A 88 -17.50 -7.20 -9.31
C PRO A 88 -17.71 -7.57 -10.78
N THR A 89 -18.76 -8.32 -11.11
CA THR A 89 -19.07 -8.77 -12.49
C THR A 89 -19.21 -7.60 -13.48
N ASN A 90 -19.68 -6.46 -12.98
CA ASN A 90 -19.92 -5.22 -13.72
C ASN A 90 -18.62 -4.46 -14.02
N ALA A 91 -17.50 -4.83 -13.39
CA ALA A 91 -16.19 -4.23 -13.59
C ALA A 91 -15.39 -4.89 -14.74
N THR A 92 -16.08 -5.38 -15.77
CA THR A 92 -15.50 -6.12 -16.90
C THR A 92 -14.81 -5.24 -17.95
N ALA A 93 -14.76 -3.92 -17.74
CA ALA A 93 -14.01 -3.01 -18.58
C ALA A 93 -12.52 -3.00 -18.19
N GLY A 94 -11.67 -3.58 -19.04
CA GLY A 94 -10.21 -3.56 -18.89
C GLY A 94 -9.56 -4.93 -19.03
N SER A 95 -8.31 -4.96 -19.47
CA SER A 95 -7.50 -6.17 -19.53
C SER A 95 -7.01 -6.56 -18.13
N ASP A 96 -6.98 -7.84 -17.80
CA ASP A 96 -6.35 -8.36 -16.57
C ASP A 96 -4.89 -7.90 -16.45
N ALA A 97 -4.22 -7.69 -17.59
CA ALA A 97 -2.82 -7.25 -17.67
C ALA A 97 -2.57 -5.85 -17.07
N ASP A 98 -3.60 -4.99 -17.04
CA ASP A 98 -3.51 -3.62 -16.53
C ASP A 98 -4.11 -3.48 -15.12
N THR A 99 -4.45 -4.61 -14.48
CA THR A 99 -4.99 -4.60 -13.11
C THR A 99 -3.87 -4.40 -12.11
N SER A 100 -3.89 -3.27 -11.42
CA SER A 100 -2.94 -2.97 -10.35
C SER A 100 -3.29 -3.77 -9.09
N THR A 101 -2.27 -4.26 -8.39
CA THR A 101 -2.40 -4.96 -7.11
C THR A 101 -1.65 -4.19 -6.04
N ARG A 102 -2.30 -3.92 -4.90
CA ARG A 102 -1.65 -3.37 -3.70
C ARG A 102 -1.78 -4.36 -2.56
N ILE A 103 -0.68 -4.60 -1.85
CA ILE A 103 -0.65 -5.47 -0.67
C ILE A 103 -0.06 -4.65 0.47
N GLU A 104 -0.84 -4.35 1.50
CA GLU A 104 -0.43 -3.45 2.58
C GLU A 104 -0.63 -4.11 3.96
N PRO A 105 0.37 -4.08 4.87
CA PRO A 105 0.18 -4.52 6.24
C PRO A 105 -0.72 -3.53 6.99
N ILE A 106 -1.73 -4.04 7.69
CA ILE A 106 -2.61 -3.22 8.53
C ILE A 106 -2.04 -3.15 9.95
N ARG A 107 -1.96 -4.31 10.62
CA ARG A 107 -1.54 -4.42 12.03
C ARG A 107 -1.20 -5.87 12.37
N TRP A 108 -0.46 -6.05 13.46
CA TRP A 108 -0.30 -7.37 14.09
C TRP A 108 -1.44 -7.60 15.09
N SER A 109 -1.98 -8.82 15.10
CA SER A 109 -2.90 -9.33 16.11
C SER A 109 -2.12 -10.29 17.01
N GLY A 110 -1.68 -9.79 18.17
CA GLY A 110 -0.69 -10.48 18.97
C GLY A 110 0.65 -10.62 18.23
N SER A 111 1.52 -11.51 18.70
CA SER A 111 2.87 -11.66 18.15
C SER A 111 2.97 -12.51 16.89
N ARG A 112 1.92 -13.28 16.55
CA ARG A 112 2.00 -14.34 15.54
C ARG A 112 1.07 -14.15 14.35
N ASP A 113 0.15 -13.20 14.39
CA ASP A 113 -0.78 -13.00 13.29
C ASP A 113 -0.61 -11.59 12.73
N LEU A 114 -0.42 -11.49 11.41
CA LEU A 114 -0.37 -10.23 10.67
C LEU A 114 -1.65 -10.09 9.86
N LEU A 115 -2.39 -9.02 10.10
CA LEU A 115 -3.49 -8.61 9.25
C LEU A 115 -2.97 -7.72 8.13
N LEU A 116 -3.28 -8.07 6.89
CA LEU A 116 -2.94 -7.31 5.70
C LEU A 116 -4.17 -7.14 4.79
N GLU A 117 -4.10 -6.15 3.91
CA GLU A 117 -5.08 -5.89 2.87
C GLU A 117 -4.46 -6.18 1.51
N LYS A 118 -5.16 -6.92 0.66
CA LYS A 118 -4.82 -7.06 -0.76
C LYS A 118 -5.92 -6.46 -1.60
N GLU A 119 -5.62 -5.38 -2.29
CA GLU A 119 -6.52 -4.63 -3.15
C GLU A 119 -6.19 -4.88 -4.64
N LEU A 120 -7.22 -5.01 -5.46
CA LEU A 120 -7.15 -4.93 -6.92
C LEU A 120 -7.89 -3.68 -7.39
N LEU A 121 -7.27 -2.99 -8.35
CA LEU A 121 -7.87 -1.89 -9.09
C LEU A 121 -7.59 -2.07 -10.58
N ASN A 122 -8.63 -2.19 -11.39
CA ASN A 122 -8.52 -2.31 -12.84
C ASN A 122 -8.74 -0.97 -13.57
N PRO A 123 -8.43 -0.86 -14.87
CA PRO A 123 -8.60 0.38 -15.64
C PRO A 123 -10.05 0.87 -15.75
N GLY A 124 -11.02 -0.04 -15.66
CA GLY A 124 -12.45 0.26 -15.58
C GLY A 124 -12.91 0.74 -14.21
N TRP A 125 -11.98 1.11 -13.32
CA TRP A 125 -12.22 1.55 -11.94
C TRP A 125 -12.84 0.49 -11.03
N GLY A 126 -12.94 -0.75 -11.51
CA GLY A 126 -13.29 -1.92 -10.74
C GLY A 126 -12.34 -2.12 -9.57
N ARG A 127 -12.91 -2.14 -8.36
CA ARG A 127 -12.15 -2.26 -7.13
C ARG A 127 -12.65 -3.44 -6.31
N ALA A 128 -11.72 -4.19 -5.74
CA ALA A 128 -12.02 -5.25 -4.78
C ALA A 128 -10.86 -5.44 -3.81
N ALA A 129 -11.15 -5.79 -2.56
CA ALA A 129 -10.12 -5.99 -1.54
C ALA A 129 -10.40 -7.24 -0.68
N LEU A 130 -9.32 -7.90 -0.24
CA LEU A 130 -9.35 -8.94 0.78
C LEU A 130 -8.64 -8.44 2.04
N LYS A 131 -9.23 -8.70 3.21
CA LYS A 131 -8.50 -8.73 4.47
C LYS A 131 -8.00 -10.14 4.72
N ILE A 132 -6.68 -10.28 4.80
CA ILE A 132 -6.01 -11.57 4.94
C ILE A 132 -5.27 -11.58 6.27
N THR A 133 -5.48 -12.63 7.05
CA THR A 133 -4.70 -12.88 8.26
C THR A 133 -3.65 -13.94 7.97
N LEU A 134 -2.37 -13.55 8.05
CA LEU A 134 -1.24 -14.46 7.99
C LEU A 134 -0.81 -14.86 9.39
N GLY A 135 -0.81 -16.16 9.68
CA GLY A 135 -0.28 -16.70 10.92
C GLY A 135 1.13 -17.25 10.73
N PHE A 136 2.03 -16.92 11.65
CA PHE A 136 3.42 -17.39 11.68
C PHE A 136 3.60 -18.46 12.73
N ASP A 137 4.11 -19.62 12.33
CA ASP A 137 4.42 -20.72 13.24
C ASP A 137 5.69 -20.45 14.07
N GLN A 138 6.14 -21.47 14.81
CA GLN A 138 7.36 -21.37 15.64
C GLN A 138 8.64 -21.30 14.78
N GLN A 139 8.59 -21.76 13.54
CA GLN A 139 9.67 -21.77 12.55
C GLN A 139 9.64 -20.52 11.67
N ASN A 140 8.78 -19.53 11.97
CA ASN A 140 8.52 -18.35 11.15
C ASN A 140 7.93 -18.64 9.76
N GLN A 141 7.36 -19.81 9.52
CA GLN A 141 6.67 -20.08 8.27
C GLN A 141 5.27 -19.45 8.29
N PRO A 142 4.95 -18.57 7.31
CA PRO A 142 3.65 -17.95 7.22
C PRO A 142 2.63 -18.87 6.55
N SER A 143 1.40 -18.85 7.05
CA SER A 143 0.25 -19.54 6.46
C SER A 143 -0.99 -18.66 6.53
N ILE A 144 -1.88 -18.80 5.55
CA ILE A 144 -3.14 -18.05 5.54
C ILE A 144 -4.09 -18.66 6.57
N ARG A 145 -4.48 -17.87 7.56
CA ARG A 145 -5.48 -18.25 8.60
C ARG A 145 -6.89 -17.92 8.14
N SER A 146 -7.08 -16.75 7.54
CA SER A 146 -8.35 -16.29 6.99
C SER A 146 -8.12 -15.34 5.83
N ALA A 147 -9.08 -15.31 4.91
CA ALA A 147 -9.15 -14.34 3.82
C ALA A 147 -10.61 -13.96 3.63
N GLU A 148 -10.95 -12.71 3.97
CA GLU A 148 -12.31 -12.20 3.96
C GLU A 148 -12.44 -11.12 2.90
N GLN A 149 -13.45 -11.24 2.05
CA GLN A 149 -13.77 -10.20 1.07
C GLN A 149 -14.23 -8.96 1.82
N GLU A 150 -13.52 -7.86 1.63
CA GLU A 150 -13.93 -6.59 2.20
C GLU A 150 -15.17 -6.08 1.46
N LYS A 151 -16.14 -5.60 2.24
CA LYS A 151 -17.28 -4.85 1.71
C LYS A 151 -16.77 -3.48 1.29
N VAL A 152 -16.31 -3.38 0.06
CA VAL A 152 -15.99 -2.09 -0.58
C VAL A 152 -17.26 -1.23 -0.51
N SER A 153 -17.12 0.00 -0.04
CA SER A 153 -18.23 0.84 0.47
C SER A 153 -19.21 1.20 -0.64
N ILE A 154 -20.45 1.56 -0.28
CA ILE A 154 -21.48 2.05 -1.21
C ILE A 154 -21.02 3.30 -1.99
N ILE A 155 -20.04 4.05 -1.47
CA ILE A 155 -19.42 5.18 -2.17
C ILE A 155 -18.59 4.68 -3.38
N ASP A 156 -17.94 3.52 -3.29
CA ASP A 156 -17.27 2.88 -4.44
C ASP A 156 -18.30 2.38 -5.46
N TYR A 157 -19.50 1.94 -5.04
CA TYR A 157 -20.60 1.61 -5.95
C TYR A 157 -21.07 2.82 -6.77
N PHE A 158 -21.20 4.01 -6.14
CA PHE A 158 -21.55 5.22 -6.88
C PHE A 158 -20.47 5.58 -7.91
N LEU A 159 -19.19 5.50 -7.56
CA LEU A 159 -18.09 5.79 -8.51
C LEU A 159 -17.96 4.79 -9.68
N LEU A 160 -18.59 3.61 -9.57
CA LEU A 160 -18.65 2.58 -10.62
C LEU A 160 -19.87 2.72 -11.55
N LEU A 161 -20.79 3.64 -11.26
CA LEU A 161 -21.93 3.88 -12.12
C LEU A 161 -21.51 4.69 -13.36
N PRO A 162 -22.03 4.36 -14.56
CA PRO A 162 -21.95 5.23 -15.71
C PRO A 162 -22.40 6.66 -15.35
N PRO A 163 -21.79 7.72 -15.92
CA PRO A 163 -22.09 9.11 -15.58
C PRO A 163 -23.58 9.48 -15.67
N GLU A 164 -24.30 8.78 -16.55
CA GLU A 164 -25.71 8.91 -16.85
C GLU A 164 -26.66 8.40 -15.75
N ASN A 165 -26.14 7.72 -14.71
CA ASN A 165 -26.92 7.24 -13.56
C ASN A 165 -26.78 8.13 -12.31
N PHE A 166 -26.15 9.30 -12.42
CA PHE A 166 -26.03 10.27 -11.33
C PHE A 166 -27.09 11.37 -11.44
N GLU A 167 -27.98 11.49 -10.45
CA GLU A 167 -29.03 12.55 -10.39
C GLU A 167 -28.51 13.91 -9.85
N GLY A 168 -27.30 14.32 -10.24
CA GLY A 168 -26.74 15.63 -9.90
C GLY A 168 -25.56 15.97 -10.82
N PRO A 169 -25.16 17.26 -10.98
CA PRO A 169 -24.12 17.64 -11.94
C PRO A 169 -22.80 16.94 -11.59
N PRO A 170 -22.36 15.92 -12.37
CA PRO A 170 -21.30 14.99 -11.96
C PRO A 170 -19.94 15.66 -11.81
N SER A 171 -19.74 16.81 -12.45
CA SER A 171 -18.49 17.56 -12.48
C SER A 171 -18.12 18.19 -11.15
N GLU A 172 -19.08 18.66 -10.35
CA GLU A 172 -18.83 19.33 -9.08
C GLU A 172 -18.41 18.34 -7.98
N TRP A 173 -19.06 17.17 -7.94
CA TRP A 173 -18.72 16.10 -7.00
C TRP A 173 -17.33 15.49 -7.30
N LEU A 174 -17.03 15.23 -8.57
CA LEU A 174 -15.71 14.75 -9.00
C LEU A 174 -14.60 15.78 -8.76
N ARG A 175 -14.91 17.08 -8.80
CA ARG A 175 -13.97 18.16 -8.50
C ARG A 175 -13.58 18.20 -7.01
N MET A 176 -14.55 18.00 -6.11
CA MET A 176 -14.31 18.02 -4.67
C MET A 176 -13.59 16.75 -4.18
N ALA A 177 -13.92 15.57 -4.73
CA ALA A 177 -13.27 14.32 -4.37
C ALA A 177 -11.79 14.21 -4.83
N ARG A 178 -11.37 15.02 -5.81
CA ARG A 178 -10.00 15.03 -6.38
C ARG A 178 -9.01 15.95 -5.64
N GLY A 179 -9.37 16.47 -4.47
CA GLY A 179 -8.41 17.13 -3.57
C GLY A 179 -7.66 18.32 -4.19
N ARG A 180 -8.33 19.14 -5.02
CA ARG A 180 -7.76 20.46 -5.36
C ARG A 180 -8.05 21.43 -4.22
N ASP A 181 -7.12 21.49 -3.28
CA ASP A 181 -6.85 22.75 -2.61
C ASP A 181 -6.43 23.75 -3.68
N PHE A 182 -7.30 24.72 -3.93
CA PHE A 182 -6.95 25.93 -4.64
C PHE A 182 -5.99 26.69 -3.72
N PHE A 183 -4.68 26.63 -3.97
CA PHE A 183 -3.78 27.66 -3.45
C PHE A 183 -3.79 28.81 -4.47
N PRO A 184 -4.43 29.96 -4.17
CA PRO A 184 -4.26 31.15 -4.97
C PRO A 184 -2.89 31.73 -4.64
N CYS A 185 -1.86 31.21 -5.29
CA CYS A 185 -0.63 31.96 -5.47
C CYS A 185 -0.47 32.21 -6.96
N ASP A 186 -0.99 33.37 -7.36
CA ASP A 186 -0.46 34.31 -8.32
C ASP A 186 -0.07 33.82 -9.72
N ARG A 187 -0.81 34.35 -10.69
CA ARG A 187 -0.32 34.63 -12.04
C ARG A 187 -0.38 36.15 -12.26
N PRO A 188 0.52 36.67 -13.12
CA PRO A 188 1.27 37.91 -12.93
C PRO A 188 0.46 39.20 -12.87
#